data_AF-A0AA90U231-F1
#
_entry.id   AF-A0AA90U231-F1
#
_cell.length_a   1.000
_cell.length_b   1.000
_cell.length_c   1.000
_cell.angle_alpha   90.00
_cell.angle_beta   90.00
_cell.angle_gamma   90.00
#
_symmetry.space_group_name_H-M   'P 1'
#
loop_
_entity.id
_entity.type
_entity.pdbx_description
1 polymer ?
#
loop_
_entity_poly.entity_id
_entity_poly.type
_entity_poly.pdbx_seq_one_letter_code
_entity_poly.pdbx_strand_id
1 'polypeptide(L)'
;MPDKYLQLLDSISTIKQYSKLLRLRDNVTKDVQEFPDYIARQIVDSINRRLDFLEHPKCDDVEITILLNNGSRRKLNRRECKEAAESGLRLSQHIFRRYPLAVDFEVILSDGGFPSSVPEEQTSGNAELEYAQLEAMTSKIEVVSKLIRALENNVSATVPKLSEDVREINRRVAELANKIRIG
;
A
#
# COMPACT_ATOMS: atom_id res chain seq x y z
N MET A 1 17.47 -4.11 2.53
CA MET A 1 16.74 -2.86 2.21
C MET A 1 15.44 -3.08 1.42
N PRO A 2 15.35 -3.94 0.38
CA PRO A 2 14.10 -4.16 -0.35
C PRO A 2 12.96 -4.67 0.55
N ASP A 3 13.27 -5.55 1.52
CA ASP A 3 12.26 -6.14 2.41
C ASP A 3 11.59 -5.11 3.33
N LYS A 4 12.35 -4.13 3.85
CA LYS A 4 11.79 -3.07 4.72
C LYS A 4 10.81 -2.18 3.94
N TYR A 5 11.09 -1.91 2.67
CA TYR A 5 10.21 -1.15 1.78
C TYR A 5 8.92 -1.93 1.47
N LEU A 6 9.02 -3.21 1.10
CA LEU A 6 7.85 -4.03 0.81
C LEU A 6 6.95 -4.22 2.04
N GLN A 7 7.55 -4.45 3.22
CA GLN A 7 6.82 -4.51 4.49
C GLN A 7 6.09 -3.20 4.81
N LEU A 8 6.71 -2.06 4.49
CA LEU A 8 6.11 -0.76 4.72
C LEU A 8 4.92 -0.51 3.79
N LEU A 9 5.04 -0.86 2.50
CA LEU A 9 3.93 -0.77 1.54
C LEU A 9 2.76 -1.67 1.94
N ASP A 10 3.05 -2.90 2.36
CA ASP A 10 2.02 -3.82 2.88
C ASP A 10 1.33 -3.23 4.12
N SER A 11 2.12 -2.68 5.05
CA SER A 11 1.60 -1.98 6.24
C SER A 11 0.70 -0.79 5.86
N ILE A 12 1.07 0.01 4.87
CA ILE A 12 0.24 1.13 4.37
C ILE A 12 -1.11 0.63 3.86
N SER A 13 -1.10 -0.48 3.11
CA SER A 13 -2.33 -1.05 2.54
C SER A 13 -3.29 -1.56 3.61
N THR A 14 -2.77 -2.11 4.71
CA THR A 14 -3.57 -2.71 5.78
C THR A 14 -4.10 -1.70 6.80
N ILE A 15 -3.53 -0.49 6.88
CA ILE A 15 -3.98 0.56 7.80
C ILE A 15 -5.38 1.05 7.39
N LYS A 16 -6.32 0.90 8.33
CA LYS A 16 -7.72 1.32 8.21
C LYS A 16 -8.04 2.60 8.97
N GLN A 17 -7.22 2.94 9.98
CA GLN A 17 -7.41 4.10 10.85
C GLN A 17 -6.73 5.34 10.26
N TYR A 18 -7.47 6.45 10.24
CA TYR A 18 -6.98 7.71 9.70
C TYR A 18 -5.79 8.27 10.49
N SER A 19 -5.86 8.30 11.82
CA SER A 19 -4.78 8.83 12.65
C SER A 19 -3.46 8.03 12.54
N LYS A 20 -3.55 6.70 12.40
CA LYS A 20 -2.37 5.83 12.20
C LYS A 20 -1.66 6.15 10.90
N LEU A 21 -2.43 6.40 9.84
CA LEU A 21 -1.89 6.72 8.53
C LEU A 21 -1.21 8.10 8.51
N LEU A 22 -1.78 9.09 9.21
CA LEU A 22 -1.14 10.40 9.41
C LEU A 22 0.19 10.28 10.17
N ARG A 23 0.20 9.53 11.29
CA ARG A 23 1.44 9.32 12.07
C ARG A 23 2.51 8.61 11.23
N LEU A 24 2.11 7.65 10.41
CA LEU A 24 3.03 6.95 9.51
C LEU A 24 3.65 7.91 8.50
N ARG A 25 2.84 8.80 7.89
CA ARG A 25 3.33 9.85 6.99
C ARG A 25 4.36 10.74 7.68
N ASP A 26 4.05 11.20 8.89
CA ASP A 26 4.92 12.11 9.63
C ASP A 26 6.23 11.43 10.02
N ASN A 27 6.20 10.14 10.37
CA ASN A 27 7.41 9.35 10.66
C ASN A 27 8.26 9.17 9.39
N VAL A 28 7.66 8.72 8.28
CA VAL A 28 8.37 8.54 7.01
C VAL A 28 8.99 9.85 6.53
N THR A 29 8.31 10.99 6.74
CA THR A 29 8.81 12.31 6.34
C THR A 29 9.98 12.77 7.22
N LYS A 30 10.03 12.36 8.50
CA LYS A 30 11.18 12.63 9.38
C LYS A 30 12.37 11.73 9.09
N ASP A 31 12.09 10.46 8.77
CA ASP A 31 13.09 9.42 8.53
C ASP A 31 13.50 9.33 7.04
N VAL A 32 13.31 10.40 6.25
CA VAL A 32 13.62 10.45 4.81
C VAL A 32 15.08 10.06 4.53
N GLN A 33 16.00 10.28 5.48
CA GLN A 33 17.41 9.91 5.34
C GLN A 33 17.66 8.39 5.34
N GLU A 34 16.70 7.56 5.78
CA GLU A 34 16.85 6.10 5.77
C GLU A 34 16.64 5.48 4.38
N PHE A 35 16.05 6.21 3.44
CA PHE A 35 15.69 5.71 2.12
C PHE A 35 16.24 6.61 1.01
N PRO A 36 16.61 6.05 -0.16
CA PRO A 36 16.84 6.87 -1.35
C PRO A 36 15.61 7.72 -1.70
N ASP A 37 15.81 8.94 -2.18
CA ASP A 37 14.74 9.92 -2.46
C ASP A 37 13.58 9.37 -3.32
N TYR A 38 13.87 8.48 -4.26
CA TYR A 38 12.83 7.90 -5.12
C TYR A 38 11.93 6.90 -4.35
N ILE A 39 12.51 6.15 -3.41
CA ILE A 39 11.77 5.22 -2.54
C ILE A 39 10.93 6.01 -1.54
N ALA A 40 11.51 7.02 -0.89
CA ALA A 40 10.80 7.87 0.06
C ALA A 40 9.57 8.53 -0.60
N ARG A 41 9.71 9.06 -1.82
CA ARG A 41 8.59 9.60 -2.61
C ARG A 41 7.49 8.58 -2.86
N GLN A 42 7.84 7.37 -3.30
CA GLN A 42 6.84 6.32 -3.54
C GLN A 42 6.07 5.92 -2.28
N ILE A 43 6.74 5.86 -1.12
CA ILE A 43 6.10 5.57 0.16
C ILE A 43 5.11 6.69 0.49
N VAL A 44 5.54 7.95 0.42
CA VAL A 44 4.69 9.12 0.67
C VAL A 44 3.49 9.15 -0.27
N ASP A 45 3.69 8.90 -1.56
CA ASP A 45 2.61 8.83 -2.55
C ASP A 45 1.61 7.72 -2.25
N SER A 46 2.09 6.58 -1.75
CA SER A 46 1.24 5.46 -1.35
C SER A 46 0.40 5.80 -0.11
N ILE A 47 1.02 6.47 0.86
CA ILE A 47 0.33 6.98 2.05
C ILE A 47 -0.72 8.02 1.66
N ASN A 48 -0.38 8.96 0.78
CA ASN A 48 -1.30 10.01 0.35
C ASN A 48 -2.49 9.44 -0.43
N ARG A 49 -2.26 8.46 -1.32
CA ARG A 49 -3.36 7.75 -1.99
C ARG A 49 -4.27 7.03 -1.01
N ARG A 50 -3.69 6.42 0.04
CA ARG A 50 -4.46 5.76 1.08
C ARG A 50 -5.23 6.77 1.96
N LEU A 51 -4.65 7.92 2.28
CA LEU A 51 -5.32 9.01 2.98
C LEU A 51 -6.50 9.53 2.17
N ASP A 52 -6.30 9.74 0.86
CA ASP A 52 -7.36 10.20 -0.04
C ASP A 52 -8.54 9.23 -0.07
N PHE A 53 -8.29 7.91 -0.11
CA PHE A 53 -9.36 6.91 0.03
C PHE A 53 -10.12 7.02 1.35
N LEU A 54 -9.42 7.30 2.48
CA LEU A 54 -10.07 7.49 3.78
C LEU A 54 -10.84 8.82 3.86
N GLU A 55 -10.39 9.86 3.16
CA GLU A 55 -11.04 11.16 3.13
C GLU A 55 -12.23 11.21 2.17
N HIS A 56 -12.19 10.43 1.09
CA HIS A 56 -13.18 10.39 0.01
C HIS A 56 -13.61 8.95 -0.33
N PRO A 57 -14.14 8.18 0.63
CA PRO A 57 -14.52 6.81 0.33
C PRO A 57 -15.81 6.76 -0.51
N LYS A 58 -15.90 5.74 -1.37
CA LYS A 58 -17.16 5.39 -2.04
C LYS A 58 -18.14 4.83 -1.00
N CYS A 59 -19.08 5.66 -0.54
CA CYS A 59 -19.96 5.36 0.60
C CYS A 59 -20.79 4.08 0.47
N ASP A 60 -21.02 3.59 -0.75
CA ASP A 60 -21.77 2.35 -0.99
C ASP A 60 -20.91 1.09 -0.76
N ASP A 61 -19.59 1.21 -0.89
CA ASP A 61 -18.64 0.09 -0.84
C ASP A 61 -17.97 -0.06 0.53
N VAL A 62 -18.20 0.88 1.45
CA VAL A 62 -17.47 0.94 2.73
C VAL A 62 -18.37 0.91 3.97
N GLU A 63 -17.83 0.34 5.03
CA GLU A 63 -18.27 0.53 6.40
C GLU A 63 -17.32 1.51 7.11
N ILE A 64 -17.89 2.58 7.67
CA ILE A 64 -17.14 3.61 8.39
C ILE A 64 -17.49 3.50 9.87
N THR A 65 -16.47 3.36 10.71
CA THR A 65 -16.61 3.30 12.17
C THR A 65 -15.88 4.47 12.81
N ILE A 66 -16.63 5.29 13.57
CA ILE A 66 -16.10 6.38 14.37
C ILE A 66 -15.64 5.83 15.72
N LEU A 67 -14.43 6.20 16.14
CA LEU A 67 -13.86 5.90 17.44
C LEU A 67 -14.03 7.12 18.34
N LEU A 68 -14.70 6.94 19.49
CA LEU A 68 -14.97 8.01 20.45
C LEU A 68 -13.95 7.99 21.60
N ASN A 69 -13.79 9.12 22.30
CA ASN A 69 -12.82 9.29 23.38
C ASN A 69 -13.04 8.36 24.60
N ASN A 70 -14.27 7.89 24.79
CA ASN A 70 -14.63 6.90 25.82
C ASN A 70 -14.37 5.44 25.38
N GLY A 71 -13.73 5.24 24.22
CA GLY A 71 -13.45 3.92 23.65
C GLY A 71 -14.64 3.27 22.92
N SER A 72 -15.82 3.89 22.96
CA SER A 72 -16.98 3.37 22.23
C SER A 72 -16.83 3.55 20.72
N ARG A 73 -17.50 2.68 19.98
CA ARG A 73 -17.46 2.64 18.51
C ARG A 73 -18.85 2.89 17.97
N ARG A 74 -18.95 3.76 16.96
CA ARG A 74 -20.21 4.09 16.29
C ARG A 74 -20.07 3.93 14.79
N LYS A 75 -20.95 3.14 14.18
CA LYS A 75 -21.02 3.05 12.72
C LYS A 75 -21.63 4.33 12.16
N LEU A 76 -20.98 4.92 11.15
CA LEU A 76 -21.51 6.05 10.40
C LEU A 76 -22.54 5.52 9.38
N ASN A 77 -23.68 6.17 9.29
CA ASN A 77 -24.69 5.80 8.29
C ASN A 77 -24.20 6.16 6.88
N ARG A 78 -24.51 5.32 5.89
CA ARG A 78 -24.23 5.60 4.47
C ARG A 78 -24.76 6.95 4.01
N ARG A 79 -25.95 7.36 4.51
CA ARG A 79 -26.52 8.68 4.21
C ARG A 79 -25.63 9.83 4.69
N GLU A 80 -25.09 9.73 5.91
CA GLU A 80 -24.19 10.75 6.46
C GLU A 80 -22.86 10.83 5.68
N CYS A 81 -22.35 9.68 5.20
CA CYS A 81 -21.20 9.66 4.30
C CYS A 81 -21.49 10.39 2.97
N LYS A 82 -22.67 10.15 2.36
CA LYS A 82 -23.07 10.82 1.12
C LYS A 82 -23.26 12.32 1.33
N GLU A 83 -23.88 12.73 2.43
CA GLU A 83 -24.00 14.15 2.82
C GLU A 83 -22.63 14.84 2.91
N ALA A 84 -21.62 14.16 3.47
CA ALA A 84 -20.26 14.69 3.54
C ALA A 84 -19.65 14.90 2.14
N ALA A 85 -19.79 13.90 1.27
CA ALA A 85 -19.29 13.94 -0.10
C ALA A 85 -19.99 15.03 -0.95
N GLU A 86 -21.31 15.13 -0.86
CA GLU A 86 -22.12 16.15 -1.57
C GLU A 86 -21.80 17.56 -1.11
N SER A 87 -21.42 17.73 0.17
CA SER A 87 -21.01 19.02 0.74
C SER A 87 -19.59 19.43 0.33
N GLY A 88 -18.87 18.60 -0.44
CA GLY A 88 -17.47 18.82 -0.79
C GLY A 88 -16.51 18.80 0.42
N LEU A 89 -16.94 18.23 1.55
CA LEU A 89 -16.13 18.13 2.76
C LEU A 89 -15.39 16.80 2.77
N ARG A 90 -14.15 16.83 3.28
CA ARG A 90 -13.44 15.59 3.60
C ARG A 90 -14.17 14.85 4.71
N LEU A 91 -14.15 13.53 4.67
CA LEU A 91 -14.80 12.71 5.70
C LEU A 91 -14.27 13.04 7.11
N SER A 92 -12.96 13.28 7.24
CA SER A 92 -12.34 13.70 8.50
C SER A 92 -12.95 14.99 9.06
N GLN A 93 -13.12 16.02 8.21
CA GLN A 93 -13.74 17.28 8.59
C GLN A 93 -15.20 17.11 8.99
N HIS A 94 -15.96 16.31 8.23
CA HIS A 94 -17.35 16.03 8.54
C HIS A 94 -17.50 15.32 9.89
N ILE A 95 -16.71 14.26 10.13
CA ILE A 95 -16.75 13.47 11.35
C ILE A 95 -16.39 14.34 12.56
N PHE A 96 -15.25 15.03 12.55
CA PHE A 96 -14.82 15.80 13.72
C PHE A 96 -15.70 17.03 14.00
N ARG A 97 -16.40 17.56 12.99
CA ARG A 97 -17.40 18.62 13.16
C ARG A 97 -18.70 18.08 13.76
N ARG A 98 -19.20 16.94 13.28
CA ARG A 98 -20.49 16.37 13.69
C ARG A 98 -20.41 15.57 14.99
N TYR A 99 -19.24 15.02 15.30
CA TYR A 99 -18.98 14.17 16.46
C TYR A 99 -17.84 14.75 17.30
N PRO A 100 -18.11 15.69 18.23
CA PRO A 100 -17.08 16.36 19.02
C PRO A 100 -16.25 15.42 19.91
N LEU A 101 -16.80 14.24 20.24
CA LEU A 101 -16.13 13.21 21.03
C LEU A 101 -15.32 12.23 20.15
N ALA A 102 -15.33 12.37 18.83
CA ALA A 102 -14.56 11.53 17.94
C ALA A 102 -13.07 11.80 18.08
N VAL A 103 -12.31 10.74 18.29
CA VAL A 103 -10.84 10.78 18.35
C VAL A 103 -10.22 10.27 17.06
N ASP A 104 -10.92 9.40 16.33
CA ASP A 104 -10.46 8.83 15.06
C ASP A 104 -11.63 8.16 14.31
N PHE A 105 -11.35 7.66 13.11
CA PHE A 105 -12.28 6.81 12.37
C PHE A 105 -11.55 5.75 11.53
N GLU A 106 -12.29 4.69 11.22
CA GLU A 106 -11.87 3.55 10.42
C GLU A 106 -12.75 3.45 9.18
N VAL A 107 -12.14 3.15 8.02
CA VAL A 107 -12.87 2.82 6.78
C VAL A 107 -12.48 1.41 6.35
N ILE A 108 -13.48 0.55 6.24
CA ILE A 108 -13.33 -0.86 5.89
C ILE A 108 -14.19 -1.12 4.66
N LEU A 109 -13.71 -1.86 3.68
CA LEU A 109 -14.54 -2.24 2.55
C LEU A 109 -15.51 -3.34 2.95
N SER A 110 -16.76 -3.19 2.51
CA SER A 110 -17.86 -4.09 2.88
C SER A 110 -17.58 -5.54 2.46
N ASP A 111 -16.80 -5.72 1.37
CA ASP A 111 -16.46 -7.03 0.80
C ASP A 111 -15.10 -7.57 1.28
N GLY A 112 -14.47 -6.95 2.29
CA GLY A 112 -13.22 -7.43 2.90
C GLY A 112 -11.95 -7.29 2.04
N GLY A 113 -12.07 -7.00 0.74
CA GLY A 113 -10.95 -6.73 -0.17
C GLY A 113 -10.68 -5.23 -0.34
N PHE A 114 -9.41 -4.83 -0.35
CA PHE A 114 -8.96 -3.48 -0.73
C PHE A 114 -9.10 -3.28 -2.24
N PRO A 115 -9.50 -2.10 -2.76
CA PRO A 115 -9.41 -1.83 -4.18
C PRO A 115 -7.93 -1.79 -4.57
N SER A 116 -7.43 -2.90 -5.10
CA SER A 116 -6.28 -2.88 -5.99
C SER A 116 -6.64 -1.94 -7.13
N SER A 117 -5.91 -0.83 -7.21
CA SER A 117 -6.19 0.25 -8.15
C SER A 117 -5.79 -0.20 -9.56
N VAL A 118 -6.73 -0.86 -10.25
CA VAL A 118 -6.79 -0.88 -11.71
C VAL A 118 -8.15 -0.27 -12.06
N PRO A 119 -8.20 0.92 -12.69
CA PRO A 119 -9.47 1.51 -13.08
C PRO A 119 -10.03 0.70 -14.26
N GLU A 120 -11.16 0.02 -14.06
CA GLU A 120 -12.05 -0.37 -15.15
C GLU A 120 -12.96 0.82 -15.45
N GLU A 121 -12.69 1.52 -16.56
CA GLU A 121 -13.62 2.51 -17.10
C GLU A 121 -14.53 1.85 -18.14
N GLN A 122 -15.83 1.86 -17.83
CA GLN A 122 -16.90 1.59 -18.78
C GLN A 122 -17.01 2.76 -19.77
N THR A 123 -16.79 2.42 -21.03
CA THR A 123 -17.19 3.08 -22.29
C THR A 123 -18.17 4.26 -22.18
N SER A 124 -17.71 5.44 -22.60
CA SER A 124 -18.45 6.27 -23.56
C SER A 124 -17.46 7.18 -24.31
N GLY A 125 -17.58 7.18 -25.64
CA GLY A 125 -16.48 7.47 -26.57
C GLY A 125 -16.10 8.94 -26.75
N ASN A 126 -14.82 9.15 -27.10
CA ASN A 126 -14.32 10.26 -27.92
C ASN A 126 -12.90 9.88 -28.43
N ALA A 127 -12.78 9.67 -29.74
CA ALA A 127 -11.64 9.05 -30.42
C ALA A 127 -10.34 9.91 -30.47
N GLU A 128 -10.32 11.10 -29.88
CA GLU A 128 -9.12 11.95 -29.80
C GLU A 128 -8.26 11.69 -28.54
N LEU A 129 -8.79 10.99 -27.53
CA LEU A 129 -8.07 10.58 -26.32
C LEU A 129 -7.29 9.26 -26.48
N GLU A 130 -7.57 8.51 -27.55
CA GLU A 130 -7.03 7.16 -27.78
C GLU A 130 -5.52 7.15 -28.08
N TYR A 131 -4.99 8.18 -28.74
CA TYR A 131 -3.56 8.27 -29.04
C TYR A 131 -2.70 8.64 -27.82
N ALA A 132 -3.20 9.50 -26.91
CA ALA A 132 -2.50 9.85 -25.67
C ALA A 132 -2.52 8.73 -24.63
N GLN A 133 -3.60 7.93 -24.60
CA GLN A 133 -3.69 6.73 -23.75
C GLN A 133 -2.81 5.59 -24.27
N LEU A 134 -2.65 5.44 -25.59
CA LEU A 134 -1.71 4.46 -26.16
C LEU A 134 -0.26 4.78 -25.80
N GLU A 135 0.16 6.04 -25.88
CA GLU A 135 1.54 6.43 -25.54
C GLU A 135 1.84 6.23 -24.04
N ALA A 136 0.88 6.52 -23.16
CA ALA A 136 0.97 6.25 -21.73
C ALA A 136 0.90 4.75 -21.36
N MET A 137 0.16 3.93 -22.11
CA MET A 137 0.18 2.47 -21.96
C MET A 137 1.49 1.87 -22.44
N THR A 138 2.05 2.40 -23.53
CA THR A 138 3.31 1.90 -24.10
C THR A 138 4.48 2.15 -23.14
N SER A 139 4.53 3.31 -22.48
CA SER A 139 5.55 3.60 -21.46
C SER A 139 5.41 2.71 -20.21
N LYS A 140 4.18 2.40 -19.79
CA LYS A 140 3.92 1.47 -18.67
C LYS A 140 4.33 0.04 -19.01
N ILE A 141 4.06 -0.44 -20.23
CA ILE A 141 4.47 -1.76 -20.72
C ILE A 141 6.01 -1.84 -20.81
N GLU A 142 6.68 -0.76 -21.20
CA GLU A 142 8.13 -0.72 -21.26
C GLU A 142 8.79 -0.74 -19.87
N VAL A 143 8.19 -0.07 -18.87
CA VAL A 143 8.62 -0.13 -17.47
C VAL A 143 8.42 -1.53 -16.88
N VAL A 144 7.25 -2.16 -17.12
CA VAL A 144 6.98 -3.52 -16.67
C VAL A 144 7.94 -4.52 -17.34
N SER A 145 8.23 -4.34 -18.63
CA SER A 145 9.19 -5.18 -19.36
C SER A 145 10.62 -5.01 -18.83
N LYS A 146 11.03 -3.79 -18.45
CA LYS A 146 12.32 -3.55 -17.78
C LYS A 146 12.37 -4.18 -16.39
N LEU A 147 11.25 -4.18 -15.66
CA LEU A 147 11.14 -4.82 -14.35
C LEU A 147 11.21 -6.34 -14.47
N ILE A 148 10.53 -6.93 -15.45
CA ILE A 148 10.57 -8.37 -15.75
C ILE A 148 11.98 -8.77 -16.16
N ARG A 149 12.66 -8.03 -17.04
CA ARG A 149 14.07 -8.29 -17.39
C ARG A 149 15.03 -8.14 -16.20
N ALA A 150 14.78 -7.17 -15.32
CA ALA A 150 15.56 -7.01 -14.09
C ALA A 150 15.31 -8.16 -13.10
N LEU A 151 14.08 -8.67 -13.03
CA LEU A 151 13.71 -9.86 -12.27
C LEU A 151 14.32 -11.13 -12.88
N GLU A 152 14.26 -11.31 -14.20
CA GLU A 152 14.88 -12.44 -14.91
C GLU A 152 16.40 -12.43 -14.75
N ASN A 153 17.04 -11.26 -14.84
CA ASN A 153 18.48 -11.13 -14.59
C ASN A 153 18.84 -11.38 -13.11
N ASN A 154 18.03 -10.91 -12.17
CA ASN A 154 18.25 -11.19 -10.75
C ASN A 154 17.99 -12.65 -10.40
N VAL A 155 16.97 -13.30 -10.96
CA VAL A 155 16.69 -14.73 -10.75
C VAL A 155 17.77 -15.57 -11.42
N SER A 156 18.18 -15.23 -12.64
CA SER A 156 19.30 -15.88 -13.35
C SER A 156 20.63 -15.72 -12.63
N ALA A 157 20.86 -14.64 -11.87
CA ALA A 157 22.08 -14.43 -11.10
C ALA A 157 22.00 -15.02 -9.68
N THR A 158 20.82 -15.02 -9.07
CA THR A 158 20.63 -15.44 -7.67
C THR A 158 20.46 -16.95 -7.55
N VAL A 159 19.80 -17.61 -8.51
CA VAL A 159 19.59 -19.07 -8.47
C VAL A 159 20.91 -19.88 -8.55
N PRO A 160 21.89 -19.54 -9.42
CA PRO A 160 23.18 -20.22 -9.41
C PRO A 160 23.94 -19.99 -8.11
N LYS A 161 23.88 -18.77 -7.56
CA LYS A 161 24.56 -18.39 -6.33
C LYS A 161 23.97 -19.10 -5.10
N LEU A 162 22.64 -19.21 -5.03
CA LEU A 162 21.96 -19.98 -4.00
C LEU A 162 22.31 -21.48 -4.08
N SER A 163 22.44 -22.02 -5.30
CA SER A 163 22.84 -23.41 -5.54
C SER A 163 24.29 -23.67 -5.09
N GLU A 164 25.18 -22.70 -5.29
CA GLU A 164 26.56 -22.74 -4.81
C GLU A 164 26.64 -22.63 -3.28
N ASP A 165 25.90 -21.70 -2.68
CA ASP A 165 25.82 -21.53 -1.24
C ASP A 165 25.27 -22.79 -0.53
N VAL A 166 24.24 -23.42 -1.10
CA VAL A 166 23.69 -24.69 -0.58
C VAL A 166 24.68 -25.84 -0.69
N ARG A 167 25.47 -25.91 -1.77
CA ARG A 167 26.55 -26.90 -1.91
C ARG A 167 27.64 -26.68 -0.88
N GLU A 168 28.03 -25.43 -0.62
CA GLU A 168 29.05 -25.12 0.37
C GLU A 168 28.58 -25.42 1.79
N ILE A 169 27.33 -25.10 2.12
CA ILE A 169 26.71 -25.48 3.39
C ILE A 169 26.73 -27.00 3.57
N ASN A 170 26.29 -27.77 2.56
CA ASN A 170 26.33 -29.23 2.62
C ASN A 170 27.75 -29.78 2.81
N ARG A 171 28.76 -29.18 2.16
CA ARG A 171 30.17 -29.58 2.35
C ARG A 171 30.64 -29.36 3.78
N ARG A 172 30.37 -28.17 4.35
CA ARG A 172 30.75 -27.84 5.74
C ARG A 172 30.03 -28.73 6.76
N VAL A 173 28.76 -29.06 6.52
CA VAL A 173 27.98 -29.99 7.36
C VAL A 173 28.57 -31.40 7.30
N ALA A 174 28.96 -31.89 6.13
CA ALA A 174 29.61 -33.20 5.98
C ALA A 174 30.99 -33.25 6.66
N GLU A 175 31.79 -32.18 6.57
CA GLU A 175 33.07 -32.07 7.27
C GLU A 175 32.90 -32.06 8.79
N LEU A 176 31.90 -31.33 9.31
CA LEU A 176 31.56 -31.33 10.73
C LEU A 176 31.09 -32.70 11.20
N ALA A 177 30.22 -33.37 10.43
CA ALA A 177 29.75 -34.72 10.75
C ALA A 177 30.89 -35.74 10.78
N ASN A 178 31.85 -35.65 9.85
CA ASN A 178 33.03 -36.52 9.84
C ASN A 178 33.96 -36.25 11.04
N LYS A 179 34.14 -35.00 11.45
CA LYS A 179 34.92 -34.67 12.66
C LYS A 179 34.30 -35.23 13.92
N ILE A 180 32.96 -35.18 14.04
CA ILE A 180 32.21 -35.75 15.16
C ILE A 180 32.28 -37.29 15.18
N ARG A 181 32.50 -37.94 14.02
CA ARG A 181 32.57 -39.40 13.93
C ARG A 181 33.95 -39.99 14.24
N ILE A 182 35.01 -39.17 14.25
CA ILE A 182 36.41 -39.61 14.40
C ILE A 182 37.01 -39.16 15.75
N GLY A 183 36.39 -38.18 16.42
CA GLY A 183 36.70 -37.81 17.81
C GLY A 183 35.72 -38.45 18.79
#